data_AF-A0A3M1M2P1-F1
#
_entry.id   AF-A0A3M1M2P1-F1
#
_cell.length_a   1.000
_cell.length_b   1.000
_cell.length_c   1.000
_cell.angle_alpha   90.00
_cell.angle_beta   90.00
_cell.angle_gamma   90.00
#
_symmetry.space_group_name_H-M   'P 1'
#
loop_
_entity.id
_entity.type
_entity.pdbx_description
1 polymer ?
#
loop_
_entity_poly.entity_id
_entity_poly.type
_entity_poly.pdbx_seq_one_letter_code
_entity_poly.pdbx_strand_id
1 'polypeptide(L)'
;MKHSLRFEIQPQPDDTSCGPTCLAAVYGYWDDPVELPRLIAEIGQLSGGGTLAVQLACHALQRGYEATITTYNLQIFDPTWFTDRHSGDPQFLLEKLQAQYELKRGRPRADDQRLQVATEFYQQFLRLGGRLQMQDLDETLIVRSLSRGLPLLCGLSATYLYQEPRERVARGEGGELQGVPDDVGGDPVGHFVVLHGYDPASGRVAVADPMHLNP
;
A
#
# COMPACT_ATOMS: atom_id res chain seq x y z
N MET A 1 26.26 9.09 -5.19
CA MET A 1 26.64 8.73 -3.80
C MET A 1 25.68 7.65 -3.35
N LYS A 2 26.11 6.65 -2.57
CA LYS A 2 25.17 5.70 -1.97
C LYS A 2 24.27 6.46 -1.00
N HIS A 3 22.96 6.33 -1.16
CA HIS A 3 21.97 6.92 -0.27
C HIS A 3 21.45 5.81 0.63
N SER A 4 21.60 5.96 1.94
CA SER A 4 21.07 5.00 2.91
C SER A 4 20.45 5.79 4.04
N LEU A 5 19.17 5.58 4.27
CA LEU A 5 18.47 6.10 5.42
C LEU A 5 18.66 5.13 6.57
N ARG A 6 18.89 5.65 7.78
CA ARG A 6 18.86 4.84 8.99
C ARG A 6 17.40 4.51 9.26
N PHE A 7 17.02 3.28 8.99
CA PHE A 7 15.63 2.83 9.04
C PHE A 7 15.59 1.47 9.72
N GLU A 8 14.73 1.33 10.72
CA GLU A 8 14.57 0.11 11.51
C GLU A 8 13.10 -0.30 11.45
N ILE A 9 12.84 -1.60 11.24
CA ILE A 9 11.50 -2.17 11.18
C ILE A 9 11.44 -3.40 12.09
N GLN A 10 10.34 -3.53 12.81
CA GLN A 10 10.06 -4.72 13.63
C GLN A 10 9.32 -5.78 12.80
N PRO A 11 9.39 -7.07 13.16
CA PRO A 11 8.59 -8.10 12.51
C PRO A 11 7.09 -7.86 12.71
N GLN A 12 6.27 -8.23 11.72
CA GLN A 12 4.82 -8.18 11.85
C GLN A 12 4.29 -9.27 12.80
N PRO A 13 3.26 -8.98 13.61
CA PRO A 13 2.71 -9.94 14.56
C PRO A 13 1.82 -11.03 13.93
N ASP A 14 1.28 -10.79 12.74
CA ASP A 14 0.39 -11.72 12.02
C ASP A 14 0.51 -11.54 10.49
N ASP A 15 -0.10 -12.45 9.71
CA ASP A 15 0.00 -12.48 8.24
C ASP A 15 -0.70 -11.31 7.51
N THR A 16 -1.38 -10.42 8.25
CA THR A 16 -2.22 -9.35 7.70
C THR A 16 -1.80 -7.95 8.13
N SER A 17 -0.76 -7.83 8.96
CA SER A 17 -0.33 -6.59 9.61
C SER A 17 0.95 -5.98 9.00
N CYS A 18 1.38 -6.44 7.82
CA CYS A 18 2.53 -5.90 7.09
C CYS A 18 2.43 -4.37 6.86
N GLY A 19 1.25 -3.88 6.45
CA GLY A 19 1.00 -2.46 6.19
C GLY A 19 1.16 -1.57 7.42
N PRO A 20 0.40 -1.82 8.51
CA PRO A 20 0.58 -1.11 9.78
C PRO A 20 2.02 -1.20 10.32
N THR A 21 2.67 -2.36 10.21
CA THR A 21 4.06 -2.54 10.66
C THR A 21 5.04 -1.65 9.88
N CYS A 22 4.90 -1.58 8.55
CA CYS A 22 5.66 -0.65 7.72
C CYS A 22 5.39 0.82 8.09
N LEU A 23 4.13 1.18 8.33
CA LEU A 23 3.76 2.56 8.68
C LEU A 23 4.32 2.97 10.05
N ALA A 24 4.32 2.06 11.04
CA ALA A 24 4.95 2.30 12.33
C ALA A 24 6.45 2.59 12.19
N ALA A 25 7.16 1.82 11.34
CA ALA A 25 8.57 2.06 11.05
C ALA A 25 8.81 3.41 10.35
N VAL A 26 7.93 3.81 9.43
CA VAL A 26 7.98 5.14 8.80
C VAL A 26 7.80 6.25 9.82
N TYR A 27 6.88 6.12 10.78
CA TYR A 27 6.77 7.12 11.85
C TYR A 27 8.01 7.13 12.77
N GLY A 28 8.57 5.96 13.07
CA GLY A 28 9.83 5.85 13.81
C GLY A 28 11.00 6.56 13.13
N TYR A 29 11.08 6.50 11.79
CA TYR A 29 12.09 7.24 11.02
C TYR A 29 11.98 8.76 11.18
N TRP A 30 10.77 9.27 11.44
CA TRP A 30 10.51 10.69 11.69
C TRP A 30 10.49 11.05 13.19
N ASP A 31 11.08 10.21 14.05
CA ASP A 31 11.13 10.39 15.51
C ASP A 31 9.74 10.52 16.17
N ASP A 32 8.71 9.90 15.58
CA ASP A 32 7.31 9.93 16.05
C ASP A 32 6.76 8.50 16.27
N PRO A 33 7.38 7.69 17.15
CA PRO A 33 7.02 6.28 17.30
C PRO A 33 5.58 6.08 17.77
N VAL A 34 4.97 4.97 17.36
CA VAL A 34 3.61 4.56 17.76
C VAL A 34 3.60 3.10 18.21
N GLU A 35 2.70 2.79 19.14
CA GLU A 35 2.45 1.41 19.57
C GLU A 35 1.77 0.62 18.45
N LEU A 36 2.45 -0.42 17.95
CA LEU A 36 1.96 -1.21 16.80
C LEU A 36 0.57 -1.84 17.03
N PRO A 37 0.24 -2.44 18.20
CA PRO A 37 -1.09 -2.98 18.42
C PRO A 37 -2.20 -1.93 18.32
N ARG A 38 -1.91 -0.71 18.79
CA ARG A 38 -2.83 0.42 18.69
C ARG A 38 -3.00 0.86 17.24
N LEU A 39 -1.90 0.96 16.49
CA LEU A 39 -1.93 1.31 15.07
C LEU A 39 -2.72 0.30 14.24
N ILE A 40 -2.52 -1.00 14.47
CA ILE A 40 -3.27 -2.08 13.81
C ILE A 40 -4.78 -1.90 14.06
N ALA A 41 -5.17 -1.65 15.32
CA ALA A 41 -6.56 -1.43 15.68
C ALA A 41 -7.17 -0.16 15.06
N GLU A 42 -6.40 0.93 14.99
CA GLU A 42 -6.84 2.22 14.42
C GLU A 42 -7.02 2.16 12.90
N ILE A 43 -6.15 1.43 12.19
CA ILE A 43 -6.21 1.27 10.73
C ILE A 43 -7.28 0.25 10.31
N GLY A 44 -7.44 -0.81 11.10
CA GLY A 44 -8.35 -1.90 10.82
C GLY A 44 -7.91 -2.80 9.65
N GLN A 45 -8.72 -3.80 9.36
CA GLN A 45 -8.48 -4.80 8.31
C GLN A 45 -9.70 -4.93 7.39
N LEU A 46 -9.46 -5.31 6.14
CA LEU A 46 -10.54 -5.66 5.22
C LEU A 46 -11.19 -6.99 5.63
N SER A 47 -12.45 -7.22 5.22
CA SER A 47 -13.18 -8.47 5.48
C SER A 47 -12.49 -9.72 4.94
N GLY A 48 -11.67 -9.58 3.90
CA GLY A 48 -10.84 -10.64 3.33
C GLY A 48 -9.37 -10.62 3.79
N GLY A 49 -9.05 -9.86 4.83
CA GLY A 49 -7.69 -9.69 5.35
C GLY A 49 -6.90 -8.55 4.69
N GLY A 50 -5.88 -8.09 5.41
CA GLY A 50 -4.93 -7.07 4.96
C GLY A 50 -5.45 -5.63 5.04
N THR A 51 -4.66 -4.72 4.47
CA THR A 51 -4.84 -3.26 4.53
C THR A 51 -4.62 -2.63 3.15
N LEU A 52 -5.40 -1.61 2.79
CA LEU A 52 -5.12 -0.83 1.59
C LEU A 52 -4.07 0.26 1.86
N ALA A 53 -3.20 0.52 0.87
CA ALA A 53 -2.21 1.60 0.98
C ALA A 53 -2.85 2.96 1.31
N VAL A 54 -4.07 3.20 0.82
CA VAL A 54 -4.83 4.42 1.10
C VAL A 54 -5.31 4.51 2.56
N GLN A 55 -5.56 3.39 3.25
CA GLN A 55 -5.86 3.41 4.69
C GLN A 55 -4.64 3.91 5.49
N LEU A 56 -3.45 3.39 5.16
CA LEU A 56 -2.18 3.83 5.75
C LEU A 56 -1.96 5.32 5.53
N ALA A 57 -2.21 5.79 4.30
CA ALA A 57 -2.05 7.19 3.92
C ALA A 57 -3.07 8.10 4.64
N CYS A 58 -4.33 7.69 4.76
CA CYS A 58 -5.33 8.41 5.56
C CYS A 58 -4.90 8.57 7.02
N HIS A 59 -4.37 7.50 7.62
CA HIS A 59 -3.87 7.56 9.00
C HIS A 59 -2.70 8.54 9.14
N ALA A 60 -1.75 8.55 8.19
CA ALA A 60 -0.69 9.55 8.14
C ALA A 60 -1.22 10.99 8.05
N LEU A 61 -2.19 11.26 7.16
CA LEU A 61 -2.81 12.58 7.04
C LEU A 61 -3.50 13.02 8.34
N GLN A 62 -4.21 12.11 9.02
CA GLN A 62 -4.87 12.39 10.30
C GLN A 62 -3.88 12.75 11.42
N ARG A 63 -2.63 12.29 11.30
CA ARG A 63 -1.52 12.64 12.20
C ARG A 63 -0.77 13.92 11.80
N GLY A 64 -1.20 14.60 10.73
CA GLY A 64 -0.60 15.85 10.27
C GLY A 64 0.57 15.68 9.30
N TYR A 65 0.82 14.46 8.80
CA TYR A 65 1.80 14.26 7.73
C TYR A 65 1.24 14.72 6.39
N GLU A 66 2.13 15.04 5.46
CA GLU A 66 1.78 15.06 4.05
C GLU A 66 1.91 13.65 3.46
N ALA A 67 0.91 13.22 2.71
CA ALA A 67 0.93 11.92 2.04
C ALA A 67 0.66 12.06 0.54
N THR A 68 1.54 11.46 -0.27
CA THR A 68 1.37 11.34 -1.71
C THR A 68 1.33 9.86 -2.07
N ILE A 69 0.27 9.41 -2.74
CA ILE A 69 0.20 8.07 -3.34
C ILE A 69 0.61 8.19 -4.80
N THR A 70 1.64 7.45 -5.18
CA THR A 70 1.98 7.20 -6.59
C THR A 70 1.40 5.85 -6.97
N THR A 71 0.56 5.80 -7.99
CA THR A 71 -0.17 4.59 -8.38
C THR A 71 -0.07 4.32 -9.86
N TYR A 72 -0.09 3.05 -10.22
CA TYR A 72 -0.34 2.55 -11.57
C TYR A 72 -1.43 1.46 -11.52
N ASN A 73 -2.29 1.50 -10.49
CA ASN A 73 -3.35 0.52 -10.27
C ASN A 73 -4.55 0.78 -11.19
N LEU A 74 -4.56 0.07 -12.32
CA LEU A 74 -5.61 0.14 -13.34
C LEU A 74 -6.95 -0.49 -12.90
N GLN A 75 -7.00 -1.21 -11.77
CA GLN A 75 -8.26 -1.76 -11.27
C GLN A 75 -9.18 -0.65 -10.74
N ILE A 76 -8.58 0.39 -10.17
CA ILE A 76 -9.29 1.54 -9.58
C ILE A 76 -9.22 2.75 -10.51
N PHE A 77 -8.03 3.07 -11.03
CA PHE A 77 -7.77 4.33 -11.70
C PHE A 77 -7.66 4.18 -13.21
N ASP A 78 -8.27 5.12 -13.94
CA ASP A 78 -8.06 5.26 -15.37
C ASP A 78 -6.94 6.28 -15.63
N PRO A 79 -5.92 5.97 -16.44
CA PRO A 79 -4.81 6.89 -16.72
C PRO A 79 -5.24 8.23 -17.31
N THR A 80 -6.37 8.28 -18.02
CA THR A 80 -6.89 9.53 -18.60
C THR A 80 -7.30 10.56 -17.53
N TRP A 81 -7.51 10.11 -16.28
CA TRP A 81 -7.83 11.01 -15.17
C TRP A 81 -6.64 11.87 -14.73
N PHE A 82 -5.41 11.52 -15.14
CA PHE A 82 -4.17 12.17 -14.73
C PHE A 82 -3.50 12.99 -15.85
N THR A 83 -4.23 13.28 -16.92
CA THR A 83 -3.75 14.15 -18.02
C THR A 83 -3.68 15.61 -17.59
N ASP A 84 -2.84 16.43 -18.26
CA ASP A 84 -2.51 17.81 -17.87
C ASP A 84 -3.70 18.73 -17.53
N ARG A 85 -4.90 18.46 -18.08
CA ARG A 85 -6.10 19.26 -17.80
C ARG A 85 -6.68 19.04 -16.40
N HIS A 86 -6.42 17.89 -15.77
CA HIS A 86 -7.01 17.47 -14.50
C HIS A 86 -5.99 16.77 -13.57
N SER A 87 -4.71 16.75 -13.95
CA SER A 87 -3.68 16.02 -13.22
C SER A 87 -3.58 16.52 -11.78
N GLY A 88 -3.94 15.64 -10.84
CA GLY A 88 -3.91 15.96 -9.42
C GLY A 88 -5.03 16.85 -8.91
N ASP A 89 -6.10 17.11 -9.67
CA ASP A 89 -7.29 17.82 -9.18
C ASP A 89 -8.12 16.90 -8.25
N PRO A 90 -8.17 17.18 -6.94
CA PRO A 90 -8.87 16.32 -5.99
C PRO A 90 -10.38 16.28 -6.24
N GLN A 91 -10.99 17.39 -6.67
CA GLN A 91 -12.43 17.46 -6.89
C GLN A 91 -12.83 16.60 -8.09
N PHE A 92 -12.08 16.70 -9.18
CA PHE A 92 -12.28 15.86 -10.35
C PHE A 92 -12.12 14.36 -10.01
N LEU A 93 -11.09 14.00 -9.24
CA LEU A 93 -10.86 12.62 -8.82
C LEU A 93 -11.99 12.09 -7.92
N LEU A 94 -12.49 12.92 -6.98
CA LEU A 94 -13.64 12.58 -6.14
C LEU A 94 -14.88 12.25 -6.98
N GLU A 95 -15.19 13.07 -7.97
CA GLU A 95 -16.32 12.87 -8.89
C GLU A 95 -16.16 11.59 -9.72
N LYS A 96 -14.94 11.33 -10.23
CA LYS A 96 -14.65 10.11 -11.00
C LYS A 96 -14.76 8.84 -10.17
N LEU A 97 -14.23 8.84 -8.95
CA LEU A 97 -14.33 7.73 -8.01
C LEU A 97 -15.80 7.42 -7.67
N GLN A 98 -16.59 8.46 -7.37
CA GLN A 98 -18.02 8.31 -7.08
C GLN A 98 -18.79 7.75 -8.28
N ALA A 99 -18.63 8.35 -9.46
CA ALA A 99 -19.30 7.90 -10.68
C ALA A 99 -18.90 6.47 -11.07
N GLN A 100 -17.61 6.11 -10.90
CA GLN A 100 -17.13 4.76 -11.15
C GLN A 100 -17.83 3.75 -10.22
N TYR A 101 -17.87 4.03 -8.92
CA TYR A 101 -18.52 3.17 -7.95
C TYR A 101 -20.01 3.00 -8.25
N GLU A 102 -20.74 4.08 -8.55
CA GLU A 102 -22.17 4.02 -8.88
C GLU A 102 -22.49 3.15 -10.11
N LEU A 103 -21.62 3.13 -11.11
CA LEU A 103 -21.78 2.35 -12.35
C LEU A 103 -21.24 0.91 -12.24
N LYS A 104 -20.38 0.63 -11.26
CA LYS A 104 -19.76 -0.69 -11.06
C LYS A 104 -20.42 -1.47 -9.92
N ARG A 105 -21.02 -0.81 -8.93
CA ARG A 105 -21.73 -1.46 -7.82
C ARG A 105 -22.81 -2.38 -8.37
N GLY A 106 -22.86 -3.62 -7.88
CA GLY A 106 -23.82 -4.63 -8.33
C GLY A 106 -23.45 -5.36 -9.62
N ARG A 107 -22.26 -5.12 -10.21
CA ARG A 107 -21.75 -6.04 -11.24
C ARG A 107 -21.38 -7.38 -10.60
N PRO A 108 -21.66 -8.53 -11.23
CA PRO A 108 -21.23 -9.83 -10.74
C PRO A 108 -19.72 -10.01 -10.95
N ARG A 109 -18.93 -9.34 -10.11
CA ARG A 109 -17.48 -9.49 -10.02
C ARG A 109 -17.10 -9.74 -8.58
N ALA A 110 -16.06 -10.55 -8.37
CA ALA A 110 -15.56 -10.93 -7.06
C ALA A 110 -15.12 -9.73 -6.18
N ASP A 111 -14.89 -8.55 -6.77
CA ASP A 111 -14.25 -7.42 -6.10
C ASP A 111 -15.16 -6.21 -5.78
N ASP A 112 -16.50 -6.35 -5.79
CA ASP A 112 -17.39 -5.20 -5.54
C ASP A 112 -17.20 -4.60 -4.13
N GLN A 113 -17.02 -5.46 -3.11
CA GLN A 113 -16.73 -5.01 -1.74
C GLN A 113 -15.37 -4.30 -1.64
N ARG A 114 -14.33 -4.82 -2.33
CA ARG A 114 -13.01 -4.18 -2.38
C ARG A 114 -13.08 -2.82 -3.09
N LEU A 115 -13.86 -2.72 -4.16
CA LEU A 115 -14.06 -1.46 -4.88
C LEU A 115 -14.77 -0.42 -4.00
N GLN A 116 -15.80 -0.82 -3.26
CA GLN A 116 -16.49 0.06 -2.33
C GLN A 116 -15.52 0.64 -1.30
N VAL A 117 -14.81 -0.23 -0.57
CA VAL A 117 -13.90 0.19 0.51
C VAL A 117 -12.76 1.04 -0.05
N ALA A 118 -12.17 0.66 -1.19
CA ALA A 118 -11.15 1.47 -1.84
C ALA A 118 -11.67 2.86 -2.23
N THR A 119 -12.87 2.94 -2.81
CA THR A 119 -13.51 4.21 -3.19
C THR A 119 -13.70 5.10 -1.96
N GLU A 120 -14.25 4.58 -0.88
CA GLU A 120 -14.50 5.31 0.37
C GLU A 120 -13.19 5.89 0.94
N PHE A 121 -12.13 5.07 1.04
CA PHE A 121 -10.86 5.54 1.57
C PHE A 121 -10.13 6.51 0.64
N TYR A 122 -10.18 6.34 -0.68
CA TYR A 122 -9.61 7.35 -1.59
C TYR A 122 -10.36 8.67 -1.54
N GLN A 123 -11.68 8.64 -1.37
CA GLN A 123 -12.44 9.87 -1.16
C GLN A 123 -12.05 10.55 0.16
N GLN A 124 -11.90 9.78 1.25
CA GLN A 124 -11.40 10.32 2.52
C GLN A 124 -10.00 10.90 2.36
N PHE A 125 -9.08 10.18 1.72
CA PHE A 125 -7.71 10.61 1.47
C PHE A 125 -7.64 11.97 0.76
N LEU A 126 -8.41 12.14 -0.32
CA LEU A 126 -8.48 13.40 -1.06
C LEU A 126 -9.10 14.53 -0.21
N ARG A 127 -10.15 14.25 0.56
CA ARG A 127 -10.76 15.23 1.49
C ARG A 127 -9.82 15.65 2.62
N LEU A 128 -8.92 14.76 3.05
CA LEU A 128 -7.87 15.04 4.04
C LEU A 128 -6.67 15.79 3.45
N GLY A 129 -6.68 16.14 2.15
CA GLY A 129 -5.58 16.86 1.48
C GLY A 129 -4.49 15.95 0.93
N GLY A 130 -4.73 14.64 0.88
CA GLY A 130 -3.84 13.68 0.24
C GLY A 130 -3.67 13.95 -1.25
N ARG A 131 -2.46 13.72 -1.76
CA ARG A 131 -2.13 13.88 -3.18
C ARG A 131 -2.07 12.54 -3.87
N LEU A 132 -2.73 12.42 -5.01
CA LEU A 132 -2.71 11.22 -5.84
C LEU A 132 -2.12 11.54 -7.20
N GLN A 133 -1.15 10.74 -7.63
CA GLN A 133 -0.53 10.86 -8.95
C GLN A 133 -0.40 9.49 -9.60
N MET A 134 -0.50 9.46 -10.93
CA MET A 134 -0.22 8.26 -11.71
C MET A 134 1.12 8.43 -12.42
N GLN A 135 2.06 7.55 -12.11
CA GLN A 135 3.40 7.51 -12.69
C GLN A 135 3.87 6.05 -12.70
N ASP A 136 4.64 5.67 -13.72
CA ASP A 136 5.31 4.38 -13.77
C ASP A 136 6.30 4.23 -12.60
N LEU A 137 6.44 3.01 -12.09
CA LEU A 137 7.48 2.67 -11.13
C LEU A 137 8.81 2.54 -11.87
N ASP A 138 9.57 3.62 -11.89
CA ASP A 138 10.90 3.67 -12.50
C ASP A 138 12.01 3.99 -11.47
N GLU A 139 13.25 3.82 -11.92
CA GLU A 139 14.43 4.14 -11.11
C GLU A 139 14.43 5.61 -10.69
N THR A 140 13.99 6.51 -11.58
CA THR A 140 13.92 7.95 -11.31
C THR A 140 13.05 8.26 -10.10
N LEU A 141 11.86 7.66 -10.00
CA LEU A 141 10.93 7.83 -8.88
C LEU A 141 11.56 7.39 -7.56
N ILE A 142 12.19 6.21 -7.56
CA ILE A 142 12.81 5.61 -6.38
C ILE A 142 13.99 6.47 -5.92
N VAL A 143 14.94 6.74 -6.82
CA VAL A 143 16.17 7.49 -6.52
C VAL A 143 15.85 8.93 -6.10
N ARG A 144 14.91 9.61 -6.78
CA ARG A 144 14.50 10.98 -6.43
C ARG A 144 13.93 11.06 -5.02
N SER A 145 13.16 10.07 -4.60
CA SER A 145 12.55 10.06 -3.27
C SER A 145 13.60 9.79 -2.19
N LEU A 146 14.41 8.74 -2.37
CA LEU A 146 15.42 8.33 -1.40
C LEU A 146 16.55 9.37 -1.25
N SER A 147 16.96 10.01 -2.34
CA SER A 147 17.97 11.09 -2.30
C SER A 147 17.49 12.33 -1.54
N ARG A 148 16.17 12.51 -1.38
CA ARG A 148 15.56 13.56 -0.57
C ARG A 148 15.32 13.16 0.89
N GLY A 149 15.78 11.97 1.30
CA GLY A 149 15.54 11.48 2.65
C GLY A 149 14.11 10.99 2.90
N LEU A 150 13.38 10.61 1.84
CA LEU A 150 12.00 10.13 1.95
C LEU A 150 11.96 8.62 1.74
N PRO A 151 11.73 7.80 2.80
CA PRO A 151 11.49 6.37 2.64
C PRO A 151 10.17 6.14 1.89
N LEU A 152 10.11 5.07 1.09
CA LEU A 152 8.94 4.74 0.28
C LEU A 152 8.23 3.53 0.86
N LEU A 153 7.03 3.72 1.42
CA LEU A 153 6.14 2.62 1.80
C LEU A 153 5.47 2.08 0.53
N CYS A 154 5.75 0.83 0.19
CA CYS A 154 5.35 0.21 -1.07
C CYS A 154 4.40 -0.95 -0.83
N GLY A 155 3.25 -0.95 -1.52
CA GLY A 155 2.40 -2.13 -1.67
C GLY A 155 2.85 -2.93 -2.90
N LEU A 156 3.23 -4.19 -2.70
CA LEU A 156 3.78 -5.11 -3.69
C LEU A 156 2.96 -6.41 -3.71
N SER A 157 3.29 -7.33 -4.61
CA SER A 157 2.81 -8.70 -4.55
C SER A 157 3.84 -9.57 -3.82
N ALA A 158 3.45 -10.18 -2.70
CA ALA A 158 4.25 -11.18 -1.97
C ALA A 158 4.57 -12.37 -2.88
N THR A 159 3.55 -12.85 -3.61
CA THR A 159 3.66 -13.92 -4.61
C THR A 159 4.81 -13.65 -5.59
N TYR A 160 4.91 -12.43 -6.12
CA TYR A 160 6.01 -12.07 -7.01
C TYR A 160 7.33 -11.83 -6.26
N LEU A 161 7.30 -11.15 -5.11
CA LEU A 161 8.50 -10.82 -4.35
C LEU A 161 9.26 -12.07 -3.90
N TYR A 162 8.53 -13.08 -3.41
CA TYR A 162 9.10 -14.31 -2.87
C TYR A 162 9.12 -15.47 -3.87
N GLN A 163 8.57 -15.28 -5.08
CA GLN A 163 8.43 -16.32 -6.09
C GLN A 163 7.65 -17.55 -5.57
N GLU A 164 6.55 -17.27 -4.89
CA GLU A 164 5.69 -18.28 -4.26
C GLU A 164 4.40 -18.51 -5.06
N PRO A 165 3.71 -19.65 -4.86
CA PRO A 165 2.40 -19.87 -5.46
C PRO A 165 1.39 -18.79 -5.08
N ARG A 166 0.36 -18.63 -5.91
CA ARG A 166 -0.84 -17.88 -5.52
C ARG A 166 -1.56 -18.62 -4.41
N GLU A 167 -2.52 -17.96 -3.78
CA GLU A 167 -3.27 -18.55 -2.67
C GLU A 167 -4.77 -18.48 -2.92
N ARG A 168 -5.47 -19.53 -2.50
CA ARG A 168 -6.92 -19.52 -2.31
C ARG A 168 -7.24 -19.46 -0.83
N VAL A 169 -8.27 -18.72 -0.47
CA VAL A 169 -8.77 -18.71 0.90
C VAL A 169 -9.54 -20.01 1.16
N ALA A 170 -9.13 -20.78 2.17
CA ALA A 170 -9.81 -21.98 2.62
C ALA A 170 -10.05 -21.92 4.13
N ARG A 171 -11.07 -22.65 4.61
CA ARG A 171 -11.25 -22.86 6.05
C ARG A 171 -10.30 -23.94 6.53
N GLY A 172 -9.45 -23.63 7.51
CA GLY A 172 -8.62 -24.59 8.22
C GLY A 172 -9.43 -25.48 9.17
N GLU A 173 -8.78 -26.47 9.78
CA GLU A 173 -9.42 -27.43 10.70
C GLU A 173 -10.05 -26.77 11.93
N GLY A 174 -9.53 -25.60 12.35
CA GLY A 174 -10.08 -24.76 13.42
C GLY A 174 -11.20 -23.80 13.02
N GLY A 175 -11.62 -23.79 11.74
CA GLY A 175 -12.67 -22.91 11.22
C GLY A 175 -12.21 -21.50 10.81
N GLU A 176 -10.95 -21.17 11.08
CA GLU A 176 -10.28 -19.94 10.65
C GLU A 176 -10.04 -19.95 9.13
N LEU A 177 -10.06 -18.76 8.52
CA LEU A 177 -9.72 -18.61 7.11
C LEU A 177 -8.20 -18.52 6.98
N GLN A 178 -7.64 -19.35 6.11
CA GLN A 178 -6.20 -19.40 5.84
C GLN A 178 -5.94 -19.39 4.33
N GLY A 179 -4.81 -18.81 3.95
CA GLY A 179 -4.27 -18.94 2.61
C GLY A 179 -3.77 -20.36 2.37
N VAL A 180 -4.18 -20.97 1.27
CA VAL A 180 -3.68 -22.28 0.84
C VAL A 180 -3.03 -22.12 -0.53
N PRO A 181 -1.78 -22.57 -0.72
CA PRO A 181 -1.11 -22.53 -2.01
C PRO A 181 -1.93 -23.19 -3.12
N ASP A 182 -2.13 -22.46 -4.22
CA ASP A 182 -2.82 -22.88 -5.43
C ASP A 182 -2.30 -22.04 -6.61
N ASP A 183 -1.34 -22.56 -7.36
CA ASP A 183 -0.64 -21.87 -8.45
C ASP A 183 -1.52 -21.58 -9.68
N VAL A 184 -2.68 -22.24 -9.79
CA VAL A 184 -3.60 -22.10 -10.93
C VAL A 184 -4.88 -21.36 -10.53
N GLY A 185 -5.57 -21.84 -9.50
CA GLY A 185 -6.88 -21.35 -9.06
C GLY A 185 -6.81 -20.26 -7.99
N GLY A 186 -5.64 -20.00 -7.42
CA GLY A 186 -5.44 -18.95 -6.43
C GLY A 186 -5.30 -17.55 -7.02
N ASP A 187 -5.34 -16.57 -6.11
CA ASP A 187 -5.08 -15.15 -6.38
C ASP A 187 -3.71 -14.72 -5.83
N PRO A 188 -3.03 -13.75 -6.47
CA PRO A 188 -1.79 -13.19 -5.91
C PRO A 188 -2.02 -12.54 -4.55
N VAL A 189 -1.08 -12.77 -3.62
CA VAL A 189 -1.06 -12.18 -2.28
C VAL A 189 -0.33 -10.84 -2.30
N GLY A 190 -0.87 -9.85 -1.60
CA GLY A 190 -0.26 -8.53 -1.43
C GLY A 190 0.68 -8.48 -0.23
N HIS A 191 1.67 -7.60 -0.28
CA HIS A 191 2.62 -7.35 0.82
C HIS A 191 3.01 -5.88 0.90
N PHE A 192 3.44 -5.43 2.08
CA PHE A 192 4.01 -4.10 2.26
C PHE A 192 5.46 -4.18 2.71
N VAL A 193 6.29 -3.33 2.11
CA VAL A 193 7.70 -3.13 2.49
C VAL A 193 8.03 -1.63 2.49
N VAL A 194 9.19 -1.26 3.02
CA VAL A 194 9.72 0.10 2.91
C VAL A 194 11.06 0.12 2.18
N LEU A 195 11.14 0.91 1.11
CA LEU A 195 12.42 1.19 0.46
C LEU A 195 13.11 2.35 1.20
N HIS A 196 14.35 2.13 1.64
CA HIS A 196 15.06 3.10 2.51
C HIS A 196 16.52 3.35 2.12
N GLY A 197 16.97 2.87 0.96
CA GLY A 197 18.31 3.16 0.46
C GLY A 197 18.49 2.78 -1.00
N TYR A 198 19.44 3.40 -1.67
CA TYR A 198 19.80 3.13 -3.06
C TYR A 198 21.32 3.24 -3.25
N ASP A 199 21.90 2.23 -3.89
CA ASP A 199 23.31 2.19 -4.27
C ASP A 199 23.46 2.34 -5.80
N PRO A 200 23.92 3.51 -6.30
CA PRO A 200 24.09 3.73 -7.74
C PRO A 200 25.18 2.84 -8.36
N ALA A 201 26.13 2.32 -7.59
CA ALA A 201 27.18 1.46 -8.14
C ALA A 201 26.64 0.07 -8.50
N SER A 202 25.68 -0.44 -7.74
CA SER A 202 25.07 -1.76 -7.96
C SER A 202 23.66 -1.69 -8.55
N GLY A 203 23.04 -0.51 -8.61
CA GLY A 203 21.64 -0.33 -9.02
C GLY A 203 20.65 -0.96 -8.03
N ARG A 204 21.06 -1.21 -6.78
CA ARG A 204 20.26 -1.92 -5.78
C ARG A 204 19.58 -0.98 -4.81
N VAL A 205 18.42 -1.40 -4.33
CA VAL A 205 17.62 -0.70 -3.32
C VAL A 205 17.65 -1.50 -2.02
N ALA A 206 17.75 -0.82 -0.88
CA ALA A 206 17.59 -1.43 0.44
C ALA A 206 16.10 -1.52 0.79
N VAL A 207 15.66 -2.71 1.19
CA VAL A 207 14.27 -3.03 1.51
C VAL A 207 14.18 -3.40 2.97
N ALA A 208 13.25 -2.77 3.68
CA ALA A 208 12.85 -3.12 5.02
C ALA A 208 11.53 -3.90 4.93
N ASP A 209 11.61 -5.19 5.24
CA ASP A 209 10.52 -6.15 5.09
C ASP A 209 10.05 -6.65 6.47
N PRO A 210 8.76 -6.50 6.82
CA PRO A 210 8.26 -6.92 8.13
C PRO A 210 7.97 -8.44 8.24
N MET A 211 7.93 -9.20 7.14
CA MET A 211 7.68 -10.67 7.19
C MET A 211 8.92 -11.47 7.58
N HIS A 212 10.10 -10.98 7.23
CA HIS A 212 11.36 -11.63 7.55
C HIS A 212 12.09 -10.85 8.64
N LEU A 213 12.85 -11.54 9.48
CA LEU A 213 13.81 -10.88 10.36
C LEU A 213 14.81 -10.14 9.46
N ASN A 214 14.68 -8.82 9.43
CA ASN A 214 15.55 -7.95 8.65
C ASN A 214 16.96 -7.99 9.28
N PRO A 215 17.98 -8.56 8.62
CA PRO A 215 19.33 -8.69 9.19
C PRO A 215 20.05 -7.34 9.30
#